data_AF-A0A523RSV0-F1
#
_entry.id   AF-A0A523RSV0-F1
#
_cell.length_a   1.000
_cell.length_b   1.000
_cell.length_c   1.000
_cell.angle_alpha   90.00
_cell.angle_beta   90.00
_cell.angle_gamma   90.00
#
_symmetry.space_group_name_H-M   'P 1'
#
loop_
_entity.id
_entity.type
_entity.pdbx_description
1 polymer ?
#
loop_
_entity_poly.entity_id
_entity_poly.type
_entity_poly.pdbx_seq_one_letter_code
_entity_poly.pdbx_strand_id
1 'polypeptide(L)' 'MEAAIKMFKALSDETRLRIYLLLLQGELCVCELVNILNM' A
#
# COMPACT_ATOMS: atom_id res chain seq x y z
N MET A 1 18.76 11.82 -4.58
CA MET A 1 17.65 11.59 -5.55
C MET A 1 17.23 10.12 -5.61
N GLU A 2 18.18 9.16 -5.53
CA GLU A 2 17.90 7.71 -5.60
C GLU A 2 16.82 7.17 -4.64
N ALA A 3 16.78 7.66 -3.39
CA ALA A 3 15.80 7.19 -2.40
C ALA A 3 14.35 7.49 -2.81
N ALA A 4 14.09 8.68 -3.34
CA ALA A 4 12.76 9.05 -3.84
C ALA A 4 12.38 8.17 -5.05
N ILE A 5 13.31 7.92 -5.97
CA ILE A 5 13.08 7.04 -7.12
C ILE A 5 12.71 5.63 -6.66
N LYS A 6 13.40 5.09 -5.64
CA LYS A 6 13.09 3.78 -5.06
C LYS A 6 11.69 3.76 -4.42
N MET A 7 11.32 4.81 -3.67
CA MET A 7 9.98 4.92 -3.07
C MET A 7 8.88 5.00 -4.12
N PHE A 8 9.00 5.88 -5.11
CA PHE A 8 7.99 6.01 -6.17
C PHE A 8 7.88 4.74 -7.01
N LYS A 9 8.98 4.04 -7.28
CA LYS A 9 8.96 2.72 -7.92
C LYS A 9 8.26 1.66 -7.04
N ALA A 10 8.46 1.71 -5.72
CA ALA A 10 7.74 0.84 -4.81
C ALA A 10 6.24 1.17 -4.80
N LEU A 11 5.84 2.44 -4.89
CA LEU A 11 4.42 2.84 -4.88
C LEU A 11 3.76 2.86 -6.27
N SER A 12 4.46 2.49 -7.35
CA SER A 12 3.93 2.57 -8.72
C SER A 12 2.91 1.48 -9.07
N ASP A 13 2.71 0.50 -8.19
CA ASP A 13 1.71 -0.55 -8.34
C ASP A 13 0.43 -0.15 -7.62
N GLU A 14 -0.71 -0.28 -8.30
CA GLU A 14 -2.01 0.15 -7.78
C GLU A 14 -2.32 -0.49 -6.43
N THR A 15 -2.09 -1.81 -6.29
CA THR A 15 -2.40 -2.55 -5.07
C THR A 15 -1.53 -2.06 -3.91
N ARG A 16 -0.21 -1.86 -4.13
CA ARG A 16 0.68 -1.32 -3.08
C ARG A 16 0.30 0.10 -2.67
N LEU A 17 -0.09 0.95 -3.62
CA LEU A 17 -0.57 2.30 -3.30
C LEU A 17 -1.87 2.26 -2.49
N ARG A 18 -2.81 1.39 -2.85
CA ARG A 18 -4.06 1.19 -2.09
C ARG A 18 -3.82 0.68 -0.68
N ILE A 19 -2.92 -0.30 -0.50
CA ILE A 19 -2.51 -0.79 0.83
C ILE A 19 -1.93 0.37 1.66
N TYR A 20 -1.03 1.16 1.08
CA TYR A 20 -0.45 2.32 1.77
C TYR A 20 -1.51 3.33 2.21
N LEU A 21 -2.47 3.67 1.34
CA LEU A 21 -3.55 4.60 1.66
C LEU A 21 -4.49 4.06 2.76
N LEU A 22 -4.75 2.76 2.79
CA LEU A 22 -5.54 2.12 3.84
C LEU A 22 -4.81 2.17 5.19
N LEU A 23 -3.51 1.88 5.21
CA LEU A 23 -2.70 1.93 6.42
C LEU A 23 -2.48 3.36 6.96
N LEU A 24 -2.62 4.38 6.12
CA LEU A 24 -2.65 5.77 6.57
C LEU A 24 -3.91 6.10 7.41
N GLN A 25 -4.99 5.33 7.26
CA GLN A 25 -6.22 5.53 8.06
C GLN A 25 -6.15 4.83 9.41
N GLY A 26 -5.24 3.86 9.58
CA GLY A 26 -5.05 3.11 10.81
C GLY A 26 -4.39 1.76 10.57
N GLU A 27 -4.06 1.08 11.66
CA GLU A 27 -3.55 -0.28 11.62
C GLU A 27 -4.64 -1.24 11.15
N LEU A 28 -4.31 -2.12 10.20
CA LEU A 28 -5.22 -3.15 9.69
C LEU A 28 -4.53 -4.52 9.78
N CYS A 29 -5.28 -5.55 10.17
CA CYS A 29 -4.78 -6.91 10.07
C CYS A 29 -4.78 -7.38 8.61
N VAL A 30 -3.98 -8.41 8.32
CA VAL A 30 -3.87 -8.96 6.95
C VAL A 30 -5.23 -9.45 6.43
N CYS A 31 -6.07 -10.02 7.29
CA CYS A 31 -7.40 -10.50 6.91
C CYS A 31 -8.31 -9.35 6.45
N GLU A 32 -8.25 -8.19 7.12
CA GLU A 32 -9.00 -6.99 6.74
C GLU A 32 -8.51 -6.45 5.40
N LEU A 33 -7.19 -6.38 5.19
CA LEU A 33 -6.61 -5.92 3.93
C LEU A 33 -7.07 -6.79 2.75
N VAL A 34 -6.99 -8.12 2.90
CA VAL A 34 -7.42 -9.09 1.88
C VAL A 34 -8.91 -8.92 1.58
N ASN A 35 -9.74 -8.80 2.62
CA ASN A 35 -11.18 -8.59 2.47
C ASN A 35 -11.52 -7.26 1.78
N ILE A 36 -10.88 -6.15 2.15
CA ILE A 36 -11.10 -4.82 1.54
C ILE A 36 -10.62 -4.80 0.08
N LEU A 37 -9.52 -5.48 -0.22
CA LEU A 37 -8.93 -5.52 -1.56
C LEU A 37 -9.53 -6.60 -2.47
N ASN A 38 -10.45 -7.43 -1.96
CA ASN A 38 -11.04 -8.58 -2.67
C ASN A 38 -9.97 -9.52 -3.23
N MET A 39 -8.97 -9.85 -2.41
CA MET A 39 -7.87 -10.76 -2.73
C MET A 39 -8.08 -12.15 -2.13
#